data_AF-A0A6G0QJ42-F1
#
_entry.id   AF-A0A6G0QJ42-F1
#
_cell.length_a   1.000
_cell.length_b   1.000
_cell.length_c   1.000
_cell.angle_alpha   90.00
_cell.angle_beta   90.00
_cell.angle_gamma   90.00
#
_symmetry.space_group_name_H-M   'P 1'
#
loop_
_entity.id
_entity.type
_entity.pdbx_description
1 polymer ?
#
loop_
_entity_poly.entity_id
_entity_poly.type
_entity_poly.pdbx_seq_one_letter_code
_entity_poly.pdbx_strand_id
1 'polypeptide(L)'
;MAGERKRNSYSLDFKRTVVSEYKRNVPGHGFDALAKKYKLLSASIVRDWHNNRSKLEAASKDRQLSTRVMRRFPGAGRKPEYHEMETQLHAWVEARNNKGLRVKDKYMQLQALNITREIASVHFDSVVLWRSRHSR
;
A
#
# COMPACT_ATOMS: atom_id res chain seq x y z
N MET A 1 -0.82 -22.13 22.80
CA MET A 1 -0.07 -20.87 23.02
C MET A 1 0.66 -20.49 21.74
N ALA A 2 0.06 -19.67 20.88
CA ALA A 2 0.75 -19.13 19.71
C ALA A 2 1.63 -17.96 20.18
N GLY A 3 2.91 -18.21 20.44
CA GLY A 3 3.85 -17.17 20.82
C GLY A 3 3.83 -16.04 19.80
N GLU A 4 3.74 -14.80 20.27
CA GLU A 4 3.76 -13.61 19.43
C GLU A 4 5.02 -13.65 18.54
N ARG A 5 4.82 -13.90 17.25
CA ARG A 5 5.92 -13.90 16.28
C ARG A 5 6.43 -12.47 16.16
N LYS A 6 7.56 -12.18 16.81
CA LYS A 6 8.27 -10.91 16.68
C LYS A 6 8.57 -10.65 15.20
N ARG A 7 7.80 -9.76 14.59
CA ARG A 7 7.93 -9.42 13.17
C ARG A 7 9.15 -8.53 13.00
N ASN A 8 10.21 -9.08 12.43
CA ASN A 8 11.36 -8.28 12.02
C ASN A 8 10.96 -7.38 10.85
N SER A 9 11.08 -6.06 11.04
CA SER A 9 10.87 -5.09 9.96
C SER A 9 12.18 -4.87 9.21
N TYR A 10 12.17 -5.13 7.91
CA TYR A 10 13.31 -4.88 7.02
C TYR A 10 13.06 -3.62 6.16
N SER A 11 14.11 -2.85 5.86
CA SER A 11 14.03 -1.68 4.99
C SER A 11 13.70 -2.07 3.54
N LEU A 12 13.10 -1.17 2.76
CA LEU A 12 12.79 -1.42 1.35
C LEU A 12 14.06 -1.67 0.53
N ASP A 13 15.12 -0.89 0.75
CA ASP A 13 16.40 -1.07 0.05
C ASP A 13 17.00 -2.45 0.30
N PHE A 14 16.98 -2.90 1.56
CA PHE A 14 17.46 -4.23 1.90
C PHE A 14 16.67 -5.33 1.18
N LYS A 15 15.34 -5.23 1.16
CA LYS A 15 14.49 -6.19 0.43
C LYS A 15 14.81 -6.20 -1.05
N ARG A 16 15.06 -5.02 -1.67
CA ARG A 16 15.42 -4.90 -3.09
C ARG A 16 16.76 -5.55 -3.38
N THR A 17 17.79 -5.31 -2.56
CA THR A 17 19.10 -5.96 -2.70
C THR A 17 18.97 -7.49 -2.68
N VAL A 18 18.27 -8.03 -1.68
CA VAL A 18 18.07 -9.48 -1.54
C VAL A 18 17.33 -10.07 -2.75
N VAL A 19 16.26 -9.41 -3.23
CA VAL A 19 15.49 -9.87 -4.40
C VAL A 19 16.30 -9.72 -5.70
N SER A 20 17.17 -8.72 -5.82
CA SER A 20 18.00 -8.51 -7.01
C SER A 20 19.08 -9.59 -7.19
N GLU A 21 19.55 -10.18 -6.10
CA GLU A 21 20.54 -11.27 -6.14
C GLU A 21 19.94 -12.63 -6.50
N TYR A 22 18.61 -12.76 -6.45
CA TYR A 22 17.93 -14.00 -6.82
C TYR A 22 18.10 -14.30 -8.30
N LYS A 23 18.58 -15.52 -8.59
CA LYS A 23 18.69 -16.05 -9.95
C LYS A 23 18.06 -17.44 -9.98
N ARG A 24 17.15 -17.65 -10.94
CA ARG A 24 16.50 -18.94 -11.14
C ARG A 24 17.53 -19.99 -11.56
N ASN A 25 17.51 -21.14 -10.88
CA ASN A 25 18.36 -22.30 -11.17
C ASN A 25 19.88 -22.08 -11.05
N VAL A 26 20.33 -21.03 -10.35
CA VAL A 26 21.75 -20.82 -10.08
C VAL A 26 22.08 -21.30 -8.66
N PRO A 27 23.03 -22.23 -8.49
CA PRO A 27 23.49 -22.66 -7.16
C PRO A 27 23.93 -21.46 -6.32
N GLY A 28 23.51 -21.42 -5.05
CA GLY A 28 23.84 -20.31 -4.14
C GLY A 28 22.97 -19.05 -4.29
N HIS A 29 22.14 -18.95 -5.32
CA HIS A 29 21.23 -17.81 -5.56
C HIS A 29 19.74 -18.17 -5.42
N GLY A 30 19.45 -19.39 -4.97
CA GLY A 30 18.09 -19.81 -4.61
C GLY A 30 17.59 -19.18 -3.30
N PHE A 31 16.29 -19.28 -3.05
CA PHE A 31 15.65 -18.66 -1.87
C PHE A 31 16.27 -19.12 -0.54
N ASP A 32 16.56 -20.41 -0.39
CA ASP A 32 17.18 -20.96 0.82
C ASP A 32 18.62 -20.49 1.03
N ALA A 33 19.39 -20.37 -0.06
CA ALA A 33 20.75 -19.87 -0.01
C ALA A 33 20.80 -18.39 0.36
N LEU A 34 19.91 -17.58 -0.22
CA LEU A 34 19.77 -16.17 0.12
C LEU A 34 19.29 -15.96 1.56
N ALA A 35 18.33 -16.77 2.02
CA ALA A 35 17.88 -16.70 3.41
C ALA A 35 19.04 -16.97 4.39
N LYS A 36 19.89 -17.97 4.11
CA LYS A 36 21.09 -18.25 4.92
C LYS A 36 22.11 -17.12 4.85
N LYS A 37 22.44 -16.62 3.64
CA LYS A 37 23.39 -15.53 3.41
C LYS A 37 23.02 -14.26 4.19
N TYR A 38 21.74 -13.90 4.15
CA TYR A 38 21.21 -12.69 4.78
C TYR A 38 20.66 -12.90 6.20
N LYS A 39 20.86 -14.09 6.79
CA LYS A 39 20.38 -14.45 8.15
C LYS A 39 18.88 -14.19 8.33
N LEU A 40 18.08 -14.52 7.31
CA LEU A 40 16.64 -14.39 7.34
C LEU A 40 16.00 -15.62 7.98
N LEU A 41 14.86 -15.40 8.64
CA LEU A 41 14.15 -16.44 9.38
C LEU A 41 13.64 -17.59 8.50
N SER A 42 13.37 -17.33 7.22
CA SER A 42 12.86 -18.34 6.29
C SER A 42 13.04 -17.93 4.83
N ALA A 43 13.22 -18.91 3.95
CA ALA A 43 13.17 -18.76 2.50
C ALA A 43 11.80 -18.24 2.01
N SER A 44 10.73 -18.46 2.78
CA SER A 44 9.40 -17.93 2.45
C SER A 44 9.40 -16.40 2.38
N ILE A 45 10.19 -15.73 3.23
CA ILE A 45 10.28 -14.26 3.26
C ILE A 45 10.88 -13.74 1.95
N VAL A 46 11.95 -14.39 1.46
CA VAL A 46 12.60 -14.02 0.20
C VAL A 46 11.65 -14.26 -0.97
N ARG A 47 10.92 -15.38 -0.95
CA ARG A 47 9.90 -15.70 -1.95
C ARG A 47 8.77 -14.68 -1.97
N ASP A 48 8.27 -14.26 -0.81
CA ASP A 48 7.23 -13.24 -0.70
C ASP A 48 7.67 -11.89 -1.25
N TRP A 49 8.93 -11.49 -0.99
CA TRP A 49 9.50 -10.27 -1.56
C TRP A 49 9.69 -10.36 -3.07
N HIS A 50 10.16 -11.51 -3.57
CA HIS A 50 10.30 -11.77 -4.99
C HIS A 50 8.95 -11.70 -5.71
N ASN A 51 7.90 -12.31 -5.16
CA ASN A 51 6.56 -12.29 -5.73
C ASN A 51 5.95 -10.88 -5.73
N ASN A 52 6.30 -10.04 -4.76
CA ASN A 52 5.85 -8.65 -4.68
C ASN A 52 6.90 -7.64 -5.21
N ARG A 53 7.84 -8.07 -6.07
CA ARG A 53 8.94 -7.20 -6.57
C ARG A 53 8.44 -5.93 -7.24
N SER A 54 7.38 -6.01 -8.06
CA SER A 54 6.78 -4.83 -8.70
C SER A 54 6.31 -3.78 -7.69
N LYS A 55 5.75 -4.23 -6.56
CA LYS A 55 5.31 -3.35 -5.47
C LYS A 55 6.49 -2.74 -4.71
N LEU A 56 7.61 -3.47 -4.56
CA LEU A 56 8.85 -2.91 -3.97
C LEU A 56 9.40 -1.77 -4.83
N GLU A 57 9.43 -1.96 -6.16
CA GLU A 57 9.92 -0.96 -7.09
C GLU A 57 9.01 0.28 -7.12
N ALA A 58 7.68 0.08 -7.12
CA ALA A 58 6.72 1.18 -7.03
C ALA A 58 6.90 1.98 -5.74
N ALA A 59 7.00 1.31 -4.59
CA ALA A 59 7.17 1.96 -3.29
C ALA A 59 8.51 2.68 -3.14
N SER A 60 9.56 2.21 -3.81
CA SER A 60 10.86 2.88 -3.81
C SER A 60 10.86 4.19 -4.61
N LYS A 61 10.02 4.31 -5.64
CA LYS A 61 9.88 5.53 -6.44
C LYS A 61 8.99 6.57 -5.77
N ASP A 62 8.16 6.13 -4.82
CA ASP A 62 7.24 6.97 -4.08
C ASP A 62 7.99 7.76 -2.97
N ARG A 63 8.65 8.84 -3.40
CA ARG A 63 9.52 9.72 -2.59
C ARG A 63 8.77 10.49 -1.48
N GLN A 64 7.45 10.35 -1.39
CA GLN A 64 6.55 11.13 -0.52
C GLN A 64 6.30 10.52 0.87
N LEU A 65 6.78 9.30 1.13
CA LEU A 65 6.40 8.57 2.34
C LEU A 65 7.48 8.65 3.43
N SER A 66 7.11 9.11 4.63
CA SER A 66 8.01 9.28 5.77
C SER A 66 8.81 8.00 6.08
N THR A 67 9.98 8.14 6.74
CA THR A 67 10.90 7.04 7.11
C THR A 67 10.25 5.86 7.87
N ARG A 68 9.05 6.05 8.45
CA ARG A 68 8.25 4.98 9.07
C ARG A 68 7.42 4.19 8.04
N VAL A 69 6.93 4.83 6.99
CA VAL A 69 6.16 4.23 5.90
C VAL A 69 7.06 3.51 4.88
N MET A 70 8.28 4.02 4.65
CA MET A 70 9.37 3.38 3.87
C MET A 70 9.79 1.97 4.33
N ARG A 71 9.20 1.42 5.41
CA ARG A 71 9.47 0.05 5.88
C ARG A 71 8.37 -0.94 5.53
N ARG A 72 7.22 -0.48 5.02
CA ARG A 72 6.05 -1.31 4.72
C ARG A 72 5.82 -1.42 3.21
N PHE A 73 5.29 -2.57 2.79
CA PHE A 73 4.80 -2.74 1.42
C PHE A 73 3.59 -1.81 1.20
N PRO A 74 3.41 -1.25 0.00
CA PRO A 74 2.18 -0.56 -0.36
C PRO A 74 1.03 -1.56 -0.27
N GLY A 75 -0.02 -1.21 0.49
CA GLY A 75 -1.14 -2.10 0.82
C GLY A 75 -0.93 -3.03 2.01
N ALA A 76 0.21 -2.97 2.73
CA ALA A 76 0.42 -3.74 3.96
C ALA A 76 0.00 -2.95 5.21
N GLY A 77 -1.04 -3.41 5.89
CA GLY A 77 -1.58 -2.80 7.12
C GLY A 77 -3.10 -2.91 7.18
N ARG A 78 -3.71 -2.34 8.23
CA ARG A 78 -5.15 -2.10 8.25
C ARG A 78 -5.43 -1.08 7.15
N LYS A 79 -6.26 -1.45 6.17
CA LYS A 79 -6.71 -0.49 5.15
C LYS A 79 -7.40 0.67 5.88
N PRO A 80 -7.23 1.92 5.41
CA PRO A 80 -7.94 3.04 5.99
C PRO A 80 -9.44 2.76 5.94
N GLU A 81 -10.15 3.12 7.01
CA GLU A 81 -11.60 2.88 7.13
C GLU A 81 -12.39 3.54 5.99
N TYR A 82 -11.85 4.64 5.45
CA TYR A 82 -12.47 5.44 4.39
C TYR A 82 -11.59 5.50 3.14
N HIS A 83 -11.16 4.35 2.62
CA HIS A 83 -10.22 4.26 1.50
C HIS A 83 -10.66 5.03 0.24
N GLU A 84 -11.94 4.98 -0.12
CA GLU A 84 -12.48 5.68 -1.29
C GLU A 84 -12.40 7.21 -1.13
N MET A 85 -12.79 7.72 0.05
CA MET A 85 -12.70 9.14 0.36
C MET A 85 -11.25 9.64 0.38
N GLU A 86 -10.35 8.90 1.03
CA GLU A 86 -8.93 9.26 1.08
C GLU A 86 -8.29 9.29 -0.32
N THR A 87 -8.69 8.39 -1.20
CA THR A 87 -8.19 8.34 -2.59
C THR A 87 -8.63 9.57 -3.38
N GLN A 88 -9.92 9.93 -3.31
CA GLN A 88 -10.44 11.12 -3.98
C GLN A 88 -9.85 12.41 -3.40
N LEU A 89 -9.68 12.49 -2.08
CA LEU A 89 -9.06 13.64 -1.42
C LEU A 89 -7.59 13.80 -1.84
N HIS A 90 -6.85 12.70 -1.93
CA HIS A 90 -5.45 12.71 -2.37
C HIS A 90 -5.33 13.24 -3.81
N ALA A 91 -6.14 12.72 -4.74
CA ALA A 91 -6.15 13.18 -6.13
C ALA A 91 -6.47 14.68 -6.24
N TRP A 92 -7.40 15.17 -5.40
CA TRP A 92 -7.72 16.60 -5.35
C TRP A 92 -6.56 17.46 -4.82
N VAL A 93 -5.85 17.00 -3.77
CA VAL A 93 -4.66 17.68 -3.26
C VAL A 93 -3.54 17.70 -4.29
N GLU A 94 -3.27 16.58 -4.97
CA GLU A 94 -2.28 16.50 -6.04
C GLU A 94 -2.60 17.46 -7.18
N ALA A 95 -3.86 17.54 -7.62
CA ALA A 95 -4.29 18.47 -8.65
C ALA A 95 -4.09 19.95 -8.26
N ARG A 96 -4.16 20.28 -6.96
CA ARG A 96 -3.87 21.62 -6.44
C ARG A 96 -2.38 21.89 -6.33
N ASN A 97 -1.62 20.92 -5.83
CA ASN A 97 -0.16 21.00 -5.72
C ASN A 97 0.50 21.14 -7.09
N ASN A 98 0.00 20.44 -8.11
CA ASN A 98 0.46 20.57 -9.51
C ASN A 98 0.23 21.97 -10.08
N LYS A 99 -0.69 22.75 -9.51
CA LYS A 99 -0.92 24.17 -9.85
C LYS A 99 -0.08 25.13 -9.02
N GLY A 100 0.87 24.63 -8.22
CA GLY A 100 1.68 25.42 -7.30
C GLY A 100 0.94 25.94 -6.06
N LEU A 101 -0.29 25.45 -5.82
CA LEU A 101 -1.11 25.90 -4.70
C LEU A 101 -0.96 24.94 -3.52
N ARG A 102 -0.46 25.45 -2.40
CA ARG A 102 -0.45 24.72 -1.14
C ARG A 102 -1.85 24.72 -0.52
N VAL A 103 -2.44 23.55 -0.35
CA VAL A 103 -3.75 23.39 0.30
C VAL A 103 -3.59 23.50 1.82
N LYS A 104 -4.41 24.35 2.47
CA LYS A 104 -4.48 24.41 3.94
C LYS A 104 -5.37 23.30 4.49
N ASP A 105 -5.05 22.84 5.70
CA ASP A 105 -5.74 21.73 6.37
C ASP A 105 -7.26 21.92 6.48
N LYS A 106 -7.72 23.14 6.80
CA LYS A 106 -9.15 23.49 6.84
C LYS A 106 -9.89 23.18 5.53
N TYR A 107 -9.25 23.38 4.38
CA TYR A 107 -9.83 23.07 3.08
C TYR A 107 -9.78 21.58 2.77
N MET A 108 -8.77 20.85 3.24
CA MET A 108 -8.73 19.39 3.13
C MET A 108 -9.87 18.74 3.93
N GLN A 109 -10.12 19.23 5.15
CA GLN A 109 -11.24 18.77 5.98
C GLN A 109 -12.60 19.06 5.34
N LEU A 110 -12.79 20.27 4.80
CA LEU A 110 -14.03 20.64 4.10
C LEU A 110 -14.24 19.79 2.84
N GLN A 111 -13.18 19.54 2.06
CA GLN A 111 -13.27 18.69 0.88
C GLN A 111 -13.55 17.23 1.25
N ALA A 112 -12.96 16.72 2.33
CA ALA A 112 -13.24 15.39 2.84
C ALA A 112 -14.73 15.23 3.19
N LEU A 113 -15.33 16.22 3.87
CA LEU A 113 -16.77 16.22 4.19
C LEU A 113 -17.66 16.28 2.95
N ASN A 114 -17.25 16.99 1.90
CA ASN A 114 -18.02 17.02 0.65
C ASN A 114 -17.95 15.67 -0.05
N ILE A 115 -16.76 15.06 -0.14
CA ILE A 115 -16.56 13.73 -0.73
C ILE A 115 -17.38 12.67 0.03
N THR A 116 -17.40 12.70 1.36
CA THR A 116 -18.21 11.73 2.12
C THR A 116 -19.70 11.89 1.86
N ARG A 117 -20.20 13.13 1.70
CA ARG A 117 -21.60 13.38 1.33
C ARG A 117 -21.92 12.86 -0.07
N GLU A 118 -21.03 13.08 -1.04
CA GLU A 118 -21.18 12.56 -2.40
C GLU A 118 -21.22 11.03 -2.43
N ILE A 119 -20.28 10.38 -1.74
CA ILE A 119 -20.24 8.91 -1.62
C ILE A 119 -21.54 8.38 -0.99
N ALA A 120 -22.02 9.02 0.09
CA ALA A 120 -23.27 8.63 0.74
C ALA A 120 -24.48 8.79 -0.19
N SER A 121 -24.53 9.85 -1.01
CA SER A 121 -25.59 10.09 -1.99
C SER A 121 -25.59 9.00 -3.08
N VAL A 122 -24.43 8.69 -3.66
CA VAL A 122 -24.29 7.65 -4.69
C VAL A 122 -24.69 6.28 -4.14
N HIS A 123 -24.33 5.98 -2.89
CA HIS A 123 -24.76 4.75 -2.23
C HIS A 123 -26.28 4.70 -2.06
N PHE A 124 -26.93 5.81 -1.71
CA PHE A 124 -28.38 5.87 -1.58
C PHE A 124 -29.11 5.64 -2.92
N ASP A 125 -28.67 6.31 -3.99
CA ASP A 125 -29.27 6.18 -5.33
C ASP A 125 -29.13 4.75 -5.88
N SER A 126 -27.98 4.11 -5.64
CA SER A 126 -27.75 2.72 -6.09
C SER A 126 -28.68 1.71 -5.38
N VAL A 127 -28.98 1.92 -4.09
CA VAL A 127 -29.95 1.10 -3.34
C VAL A 127 -31.38 1.30 -3.86
N VAL A 128 -31.78 2.54 -4.15
CA VAL A 128 -33.11 2.84 -4.72
C VAL A 128 -33.27 2.17 -6.10
N LEU A 129 -32.27 2.31 -6.97
CA LEU A 129 -32.28 1.70 -8.30
C LEU A 129 -32.28 0.17 -8.25
N TRP A 130 -31.52 -0.43 -7.33
CA TRP A 130 -31.51 -1.88 -7.15
C TRP A 130 -32.88 -2.40 -6.70
N ARG A 131 -33.52 -1.73 -5.73
CA ARG A 131 -34.88 -2.06 -5.26
C ARG A 131 -35.90 -1.99 -6.38
N SER A 132 -35.92 -0.90 -7.16
CA SER A 132 -36.85 -0.76 -8.29
C SER A 132 -36.69 -1.85 -9.35
N ARG A 133 -35.48 -2.39 -9.54
CA ARG A 133 -35.19 -3.43 -10.54
C ARG A 133 -35.60 -4.84 -10.11
N HIS A 134 -35.61 -5.14 -8.81
CA HIS A 134 -35.85 -6.48 -8.27
C HIS A 134 -37.22 -6.65 -7.58
N SER A 135 -38.04 -5.60 -7.51
CA SER A 135 -39.40 -5.65 -6.96
C SER A 135 -40.49 -5.85 -8.03
N ARG A 136 -40.21 -6.59 -9.11
CA ARG A 136 -41.22 -7.06 -10.08
C ARG A 136 -41.37 -8.57 -10.02
#